data_AF-A0A1F9YI61-F1
#
_entry.id   AF-A0A1F9YI61-F1
#
_cell.length_a   1.000
_cell.length_b   1.000
_cell.length_c   1.000
_cell.angle_alpha   90.00
_cell.angle_beta   90.00
_cell.angle_gamma   90.00
#
_symmetry.space_group_name_H-M   'P 1'
#
loop_
_entity.id
_entity.type
_entity.pdbx_description
1 polymer ?
#
loop_
_entity_poly.entity_id
_entity_poly.type
_entity_poly.pdbx_seq_one_letter_code
_entity_poly.pdbx_strand_id
1 'polypeptide(L)'
;MNDLLETNMKLIARLSRLFVALTFVAGTAGGASAQTMGSTLASFNILANQQVTLTGPDPVTPLVVNVVGTSPGVTLTLTDAAANTYHPHDTVSINGQAEGLTLWNSLTAPAGATVIALGAATMPPNLPVLGALGAGVTIFTAAANMTNIGTATTITGVADSIVIFQVATAMSMTDHDITLVGILPSNVYYQVVQAATIVNDDAATRSFPGTVINNTGAQDIAITCSGAGSLDVGRFISLQGKVSVTQSGAGTLGFVMPAGGAAPFTPGCTDGLFYPSPATGATGTFAYCMESAGDVKIRIYNVIGDLAVKIDDAKSAGSQTSTVDTARLAPGVYLYILERSYNGGNKTRSKVKKFVVKH
;
A
#
# COMPACT_ATOMS: atom_id res chain seq x y z
N MET A 1 48.83 31.14 20.44
CA MET A 1 48.45 30.63 19.10
C MET A 1 47.61 29.36 19.19
N ASN A 2 47.90 28.42 20.09
CA ASN A 2 47.09 27.20 20.29
C ASN A 2 45.66 27.45 20.79
N ASP A 3 45.43 28.41 21.68
CA ASP A 3 44.06 28.73 22.16
C ASP A 3 43.13 29.24 21.06
N LEU A 4 43.67 29.92 20.04
CA LEU A 4 42.89 30.43 18.92
C LEU A 4 42.45 29.29 17.98
N LEU A 5 43.31 28.28 17.81
CA LEU A 5 43.01 27.08 17.02
C LEU A 5 41.95 26.20 17.69
N GLU A 6 42.05 26.01 19.01
CA GLU A 6 41.08 25.18 19.74
C GLU A 6 39.68 25.82 19.80
N THR A 7 39.63 27.16 19.95
CA THR A 7 38.37 27.92 19.94
C THR A 7 37.69 27.85 18.56
N ASN A 8 38.46 27.97 17.48
CA ASN A 8 37.93 27.88 16.12
C ASN A 8 37.47 26.47 15.76
N MET A 9 38.16 25.41 16.21
CA MET A 9 37.71 24.03 16.02
C MET A 9 36.41 23.72 16.77
N LYS A 10 36.26 24.21 18.01
CA LYS A 10 35.00 24.06 18.78
C LYS A 10 33.84 24.80 18.12
N LEU A 11 34.10 25.97 17.52
CA LEU A 11 33.10 26.73 16.78
C LEU A 11 32.70 26.03 15.48
N ILE A 12 33.64 25.46 14.72
CA ILE A 12 33.35 24.68 13.51
C ILE A 12 32.61 23.38 13.85
N ALA A 13 32.96 22.69 14.94
CA ALA A 13 32.24 21.51 15.43
C ALA A 13 30.82 21.86 15.93
N ARG A 14 30.63 23.05 16.51
CA ARG A 14 29.30 23.55 16.89
C ARG A 14 28.49 24.03 15.70
N LEU A 15 29.10 24.69 14.72
CA LEU A 15 28.45 25.14 13.48
C LEU A 15 28.08 23.96 12.59
N SER A 16 28.88 22.90 12.52
CA SER A 16 28.51 21.66 11.83
C SER A 16 27.36 20.92 12.52
N ARG A 17 27.32 20.91 13.86
CA ARG A 17 26.14 20.43 14.62
C ARG A 17 24.92 21.35 14.48
N LEU A 18 25.12 22.66 14.33
CA LEU A 18 24.06 23.66 14.13
C LEU A 18 23.51 23.62 12.70
N PHE A 19 24.34 23.29 11.70
CA PHE A 19 23.90 23.07 10.32
C PHE A 19 23.06 21.80 10.18
N VAL A 20 23.31 20.79 11.03
CA VAL A 20 22.46 19.59 11.16
C VAL A 20 21.16 19.88 11.93
N ALA A 21 21.10 20.98 12.68
CA ALA A 21 19.95 21.39 13.48
C ALA A 21 19.29 22.69 12.97
N LEU A 22 19.40 23.00 11.67
CA LEU A 22 18.53 24.01 11.06
C LEU A 22 17.14 23.40 10.91
N THR A 23 16.40 23.40 12.02
CA THR A 23 15.01 22.98 12.10
C THR A 23 14.21 23.84 11.13
N PHE A 24 13.87 23.28 9.97
CA PHE A 24 12.83 23.86 9.13
C PHE A 24 11.54 23.82 9.95
N VAL A 25 11.17 24.96 10.53
CA VAL A 25 9.80 25.19 10.98
C VAL A 25 8.99 25.24 9.68
N ALA A 26 8.53 24.07 9.24
CA ALA A 26 7.63 23.96 8.11
C ALA A 26 6.39 24.77 8.46
N GLY A 27 6.24 25.95 7.84
CA GLY A 27 4.97 26.66 7.85
C GLY A 27 3.89 25.68 7.40
N THR A 28 2.74 25.69 8.08
CA THR A 28 1.60 24.83 7.77
C THR A 28 1.13 25.09 6.33
N ALA A 29 1.76 24.42 5.36
CA ALA A 29 1.32 24.45 3.98
C ALA A 29 -0.06 23.79 3.92
N GLY A 30 -0.98 24.41 3.18
CA GLY A 30 -2.36 23.94 3.03
C GLY A 30 -2.40 22.44 2.72
N GLY A 31 -3.40 21.76 3.31
CA GLY A 31 -3.46 20.31 3.43
C GLY A 31 -2.92 19.57 2.20
N ALA A 32 -1.79 18.90 2.38
CA ALA A 32 -1.22 18.07 1.33
C ALA A 32 -2.28 17.03 0.93
N SER A 33 -2.64 17.03 -0.36
CA SER A 33 -3.57 16.04 -0.90
C SER A 33 -2.98 14.65 -0.65
N ALA A 34 -3.73 13.79 0.05
CA ALA A 34 -3.31 12.43 0.33
C ALA A 34 -2.87 11.76 -0.97
N GLN A 35 -1.63 11.25 -0.99
CA GLN A 35 -1.14 10.40 -2.07
C GLN A 35 -2.07 9.18 -2.12
N THR A 36 -3.00 9.18 -3.06
CA THR A 36 -4.11 8.24 -3.05
C THR A 36 -3.72 7.06 -3.91
N MET A 37 -3.35 5.96 -3.25
CA MET A 37 -3.31 4.67 -3.90
C MET A 37 -4.73 4.34 -4.37
N GLY A 38 -4.91 4.04 -5.66
CA GLY A 38 -6.19 3.60 -6.17
C GLY A 38 -6.64 2.30 -5.49
N SER A 39 -7.96 2.08 -5.43
CA SER A 39 -8.52 0.93 -4.70
C SER A 39 -8.10 -0.40 -5.28
N THR A 40 -7.83 -0.45 -6.60
CA THR A 40 -7.41 -1.66 -7.28
C THR A 40 -5.98 -2.01 -6.88
N LEU A 41 -5.07 -1.06 -6.97
CA LEU A 41 -3.67 -1.19 -6.57
C LEU A 41 -3.53 -1.53 -5.10
N ALA A 42 -4.36 -0.92 -4.24
CA ALA A 42 -4.36 -1.18 -2.79
C ALA A 42 -4.70 -2.63 -2.43
N SER A 43 -5.35 -3.39 -3.32
CA SER A 43 -5.68 -4.79 -3.07
C SER A 43 -4.51 -5.75 -3.30
N PHE A 44 -3.48 -5.34 -4.05
CA PHE A 44 -2.32 -6.19 -4.38
C PHE A 44 -1.29 -6.22 -3.24
N ASN A 45 -0.75 -7.41 -2.95
CA ASN A 45 0.53 -7.53 -2.23
C ASN A 45 1.69 -7.39 -3.21
N ILE A 46 1.57 -8.07 -4.35
CA ILE A 46 2.57 -8.10 -5.41
C ILE A 46 1.88 -7.78 -6.73
N LEU A 47 2.41 -6.81 -7.45
CA LEU A 47 2.02 -6.51 -8.82
C LEU A 47 3.30 -6.35 -9.64
N ALA A 48 3.46 -7.15 -10.69
CA ALA A 48 4.60 -7.05 -11.59
C ALA A 48 4.15 -6.86 -13.04
N ASN A 49 5.01 -6.29 -13.87
CA ASN A 49 4.73 -6.17 -15.30
C ASN A 49 5.15 -7.43 -16.05
N GLN A 50 6.37 -7.96 -15.75
CA GLN A 50 6.96 -9.06 -16.52
C GLN A 50 6.80 -10.44 -15.87
N GLN A 51 7.19 -10.59 -14.59
CA GLN A 51 7.26 -11.90 -13.94
C GLN A 51 7.07 -11.76 -12.44
N VAL A 52 6.37 -12.73 -11.86
CA VAL A 52 6.38 -12.97 -10.42
C VAL A 52 6.94 -14.37 -10.17
N THR A 53 7.97 -14.46 -9.33
CA THR A 53 8.54 -15.74 -8.90
C THR A 53 8.38 -15.86 -7.39
N LEU A 54 7.68 -16.89 -6.92
CA LEU A 54 7.53 -17.21 -5.51
C LEU A 54 8.17 -18.59 -5.25
N THR A 55 9.12 -18.61 -4.33
CA THR A 55 9.82 -19.82 -3.88
C THR A 55 9.65 -19.94 -2.37
N GLY A 56 8.99 -20.99 -1.89
CA GLY A 56 8.83 -21.29 -0.47
C GLY A 56 9.84 -22.31 0.05
N PRO A 57 9.83 -22.57 1.38
CA PRO A 57 10.89 -23.33 2.04
C PRO A 57 10.72 -24.85 1.91
N ASP A 58 9.48 -25.33 1.77
CA ASP A 58 9.10 -26.74 1.61
C ASP A 58 7.60 -26.84 1.27
N PRO A 59 7.15 -27.87 0.53
CA PRO A 59 5.73 -28.09 0.20
C PRO A 59 4.75 -28.18 1.39
N VAL A 60 5.21 -28.46 2.62
CA VAL A 60 4.32 -28.64 3.78
C VAL A 60 3.84 -27.31 4.37
N THR A 61 4.66 -26.26 4.29
CA THR A 61 4.33 -24.90 4.76
C THR A 61 4.58 -23.90 3.64
N PRO A 62 3.70 -23.85 2.62
CA PRO A 62 3.95 -23.03 1.45
C PRO A 62 3.96 -21.55 1.81
N LEU A 63 4.81 -20.78 1.13
CA LEU A 63 4.74 -19.32 1.15
C LEU A 63 3.40 -18.87 0.57
N VAL A 64 2.58 -18.15 1.35
CA VAL A 64 1.27 -17.67 0.89
C VAL A 64 1.28 -16.16 0.65
N VAL A 65 0.95 -15.75 -0.57
CA VAL A 65 0.72 -14.33 -0.92
C VAL A 65 -0.76 -14.12 -1.20
N ASN A 66 -1.39 -13.09 -0.60
CA ASN A 66 -2.84 -12.95 -0.72
C ASN A 66 -3.27 -12.56 -2.13
N VAL A 67 -2.71 -11.50 -2.71
CA VAL A 67 -3.12 -11.02 -4.03
C VAL A 67 -1.91 -10.73 -4.91
N VAL A 68 -1.83 -11.43 -6.04
CA VAL A 68 -0.76 -11.32 -7.04
C VAL A 68 -1.34 -10.89 -8.38
N GLY A 69 -0.72 -9.90 -9.03
CA GLY A 69 -1.09 -9.46 -10.38
C GLY A 69 0.11 -9.39 -11.32
N THR A 70 -0.15 -9.63 -12.61
CA THR A 70 0.87 -9.61 -13.65
C THR A 70 0.28 -9.04 -14.94
N SER A 71 0.88 -8.01 -15.56
CA SER A 71 0.39 -7.43 -16.83
C SER A 71 1.40 -6.47 -17.49
N PRO A 72 1.63 -6.50 -18.83
CA PRO A 72 0.91 -7.24 -19.85
C PRO A 72 1.58 -8.53 -20.36
N GLY A 73 2.79 -8.88 -19.90
CA GLY A 73 3.49 -10.10 -20.31
C GLY A 73 3.79 -10.96 -19.10
N VAL A 74 3.32 -12.21 -19.04
CA VAL A 74 3.17 -12.89 -17.74
C VAL A 74 3.78 -14.28 -17.70
N THR A 75 4.64 -14.49 -16.69
CA THR A 75 4.86 -15.79 -16.08
C THR A 75 4.76 -15.65 -14.55
N LEU A 76 3.84 -16.39 -13.92
CA LEU A 76 3.88 -16.64 -12.48
C LEU A 76 4.58 -17.99 -12.28
N THR A 77 5.70 -17.99 -11.58
CA THR A 77 6.42 -19.21 -11.20
C THR A 77 6.22 -19.46 -9.72
N LEU A 78 5.63 -20.59 -9.35
CA LEU A 78 5.43 -21.01 -7.96
C LEU A 78 6.26 -22.28 -7.72
N THR A 79 7.15 -22.23 -6.74
CA THR A 79 7.87 -23.40 -6.22
C THR A 79 7.60 -23.45 -4.73
N ASP A 80 6.86 -24.45 -4.25
CA ASP A 80 6.48 -24.58 -2.83
C ASP A 80 5.82 -23.31 -2.25
N ALA A 81 5.03 -22.64 -3.08
CA ALA A 81 4.36 -21.39 -2.77
C ALA A 81 2.92 -21.38 -3.33
N ALA A 82 2.07 -20.56 -2.75
CA ALA A 82 0.69 -20.37 -3.16
C ALA A 82 0.33 -18.87 -3.23
N ALA A 83 -0.56 -18.54 -4.17
CA ALA A 83 -1.23 -17.25 -4.24
C ALA A 83 -2.73 -17.46 -3.97
N ASN A 84 -3.31 -16.78 -2.97
CA ASN A 84 -4.74 -16.94 -2.66
C ASN A 84 -5.64 -16.41 -3.78
N THR A 85 -5.26 -15.25 -4.34
CA THR A 85 -5.92 -14.62 -5.48
C THR A 85 -4.87 -14.24 -6.50
N TYR A 86 -5.09 -14.63 -7.77
CA TYR A 86 -4.20 -14.34 -8.87
C TYR A 86 -4.95 -13.69 -10.04
N HIS A 87 -4.42 -12.55 -10.50
CA HIS A 87 -4.97 -11.73 -11.59
C HIS A 87 -4.00 -11.71 -12.79
N PRO A 88 -4.04 -12.73 -13.68
CA PRO A 88 -3.19 -12.80 -14.87
C PRO A 88 -3.74 -11.96 -16.01
N HIS A 89 -3.13 -10.79 -16.26
CA HIS A 89 -3.45 -9.91 -17.38
C HIS A 89 -4.95 -9.65 -17.59
N ASP A 90 -5.70 -9.61 -16.49
CA ASP A 90 -7.12 -9.25 -16.48
C ASP A 90 -7.30 -7.75 -16.25
N THR A 91 -8.56 -7.30 -16.30
CA THR A 91 -8.91 -5.89 -16.06
C THR A 91 -8.42 -5.39 -14.70
N VAL A 92 -8.39 -6.24 -13.67
CA VAL A 92 -7.96 -5.86 -12.31
C VAL A 92 -6.46 -5.56 -12.29
N SER A 93 -5.63 -6.45 -12.84
CA SER A 93 -4.18 -6.25 -12.94
C SER A 93 -3.80 -5.10 -13.88
N ILE A 94 -4.53 -4.91 -14.98
CA ILE A 94 -4.33 -3.77 -15.91
C ILE A 94 -4.65 -2.45 -15.20
N ASN A 95 -5.79 -2.36 -14.51
CA ASN A 95 -6.15 -1.17 -13.75
C ASN A 95 -5.15 -0.92 -12.61
N GLY A 96 -4.71 -1.97 -11.91
CA GLY A 96 -3.64 -1.89 -10.91
C GLY A 96 -2.35 -1.29 -11.47
N GLN A 97 -1.93 -1.69 -12.67
CA GLN A 97 -0.75 -1.13 -13.35
C GLN A 97 -0.93 0.36 -13.68
N ALA A 98 -2.10 0.75 -14.19
CA ALA A 98 -2.41 2.15 -14.50
C ALA A 98 -2.44 3.04 -13.23
N GLU A 99 -3.08 2.56 -12.17
CA GLU A 99 -3.08 3.20 -10.85
C GLU A 99 -1.65 3.29 -10.27
N GLY A 100 -0.84 2.25 -10.46
CA GLY A 100 0.57 2.21 -10.05
C GLY A 100 1.42 3.26 -10.75
N LEU A 101 1.25 3.43 -12.05
CA LEU A 101 1.93 4.49 -12.80
C LEU A 101 1.51 5.88 -12.35
N THR A 102 0.23 6.07 -12.03
CA THR A 102 -0.27 7.33 -11.48
C THR A 102 0.35 7.61 -10.11
N LEU A 103 0.41 6.61 -9.23
CA LEU A 103 1.06 6.72 -7.92
C LEU A 103 2.56 7.03 -8.06
N TRP A 104 3.29 6.34 -8.95
CA TRP A 104 4.70 6.62 -9.20
C TRP A 104 4.94 8.09 -9.57
N ASN A 105 4.14 8.62 -10.50
CA ASN A 105 4.25 10.01 -10.93
C ASN A 105 3.92 10.99 -9.81
N SER A 106 2.92 10.70 -8.98
CA SER A 106 2.51 11.57 -7.88
C SER A 106 3.50 11.59 -6.71
N LEU A 107 4.31 10.55 -6.54
CA LEU A 107 5.38 10.48 -5.53
C LEU A 107 6.62 11.31 -5.90
N THR A 108 6.83 11.67 -7.18
CA THR A 108 8.06 12.30 -7.66
C THR A 108 8.19 13.77 -7.21
N ALA A 109 7.08 14.50 -7.08
CA ALA A 109 7.09 15.88 -6.61
C ALA A 109 5.73 16.30 -5.99
N PRO A 110 5.34 15.75 -4.83
CA PRO A 110 4.16 16.18 -4.10
C PRO A 110 4.22 17.68 -3.79
N ALA A 111 3.16 18.41 -4.15
CA ALA A 111 3.02 19.80 -3.76
C ALA A 111 2.99 19.91 -2.22
N GLY A 112 3.76 20.85 -1.67
CA GLY A 112 3.82 21.11 -0.23
C GLY A 112 4.65 20.09 0.58
N ALA A 113 5.43 19.22 -0.06
CA ALA A 113 6.29 18.30 0.65
C ALA A 113 7.52 18.98 1.29
N THR A 114 7.87 18.52 2.49
CA THR A 114 9.18 18.81 3.10
C THR A 114 10.21 17.84 2.53
N VAL A 115 11.25 18.36 1.88
CA VAL A 115 12.32 17.54 1.29
C VAL A 115 13.53 17.53 2.20
N ILE A 116 13.99 16.33 2.56
CA ILE A 116 15.17 16.07 3.39
C ILE A 116 16.16 15.25 2.55
N ALA A 117 17.29 15.83 2.20
CA ALA A 117 18.35 15.12 1.50
C ALA A 117 19.12 14.21 2.47
N LEU A 118 19.26 12.93 2.12
CA LEU A 118 20.12 11.99 2.84
C LEU A 118 21.54 12.12 2.30
N GLY A 119 22.46 12.62 3.13
CA GLY A 119 23.82 13.01 2.74
C GLY A 119 24.80 11.87 2.40
N ALA A 120 24.39 10.60 2.44
CA ALA A 120 25.21 9.44 2.08
C ALA A 120 24.35 8.20 1.77
N ALA A 121 24.98 7.16 1.21
CA ALA A 121 24.40 5.88 0.75
C ALA A 121 23.83 4.96 1.85
N THR A 122 23.76 5.40 3.10
CA THR A 122 23.30 4.60 4.25
C THR A 122 22.21 5.36 4.98
N MET A 123 21.07 4.71 5.28
CA MET A 123 20.11 5.38 6.16
C MET A 123 20.74 5.48 7.56
N PRO A 124 20.64 6.64 8.21
CA PRO A 124 21.08 6.74 9.58
C PRO A 124 20.22 5.83 10.48
N PRO A 125 20.82 5.14 11.47
CA PRO A 125 20.12 4.17 12.34
C PRO A 125 18.99 4.81 13.14
N ASN A 126 19.09 6.10 13.39
CA ASN A 126 17.96 6.94 13.75
C ASN A 126 17.88 7.98 12.65
N LEU A 127 16.87 7.91 11.78
CA LEU A 127 16.48 9.06 10.96
C LEU A 127 16.11 10.16 11.95
N PRO A 128 17.01 11.14 12.21
CA PRO A 128 16.78 12.16 13.20
C PRO A 128 15.90 13.19 12.51
N VAL A 129 14.64 12.83 12.29
CA VAL A 129 13.63 13.86 12.25
C VAL A 129 13.62 14.38 13.68
N LEU A 130 14.33 15.49 13.90
CA LEU A 130 14.38 16.22 15.16
C LEU A 130 12.95 16.71 15.46
N GLY A 131 12.14 15.82 16.05
CA GLY A 131 10.71 16.00 16.28
C GLY A 131 9.87 14.95 15.52
N ALA A 132 8.76 14.52 16.13
CA ALA A 132 7.78 13.68 15.42
C ALA A 132 7.34 14.40 14.14
N LEU A 133 7.30 13.68 13.01
CA LEU A 133 6.74 14.20 11.78
C LEU A 133 5.31 14.69 12.04
N GLY A 134 5.05 15.95 11.68
CA GLY A 134 3.69 16.48 11.69
C GLY A 134 2.81 15.83 10.61
N ALA A 135 1.54 16.22 10.56
CA ALA A 135 0.69 15.88 9.42
C ALA A 135 1.28 16.50 8.14
N GLY A 136 1.25 15.76 7.03
CA GLY A 136 1.79 16.22 5.75
C GLY A 136 2.75 15.23 5.10
N VAL A 137 3.41 15.68 4.03
CA VAL A 137 4.29 14.83 3.21
C VAL A 137 5.75 15.17 3.49
N THR A 138 6.54 14.16 3.85
CA THR A 138 7.99 14.27 4.00
C THR A 138 8.68 13.34 3.02
N ILE A 139 9.62 13.90 2.24
CA ILE A 139 10.38 13.19 1.24
C ILE A 139 11.82 13.10 1.70
N PHE A 140 12.32 11.88 1.81
CA PHE A 140 13.74 11.60 1.98
C PHE A 140 14.34 11.26 0.63
N THR A 141 15.27 12.08 0.14
CA THR A 141 15.91 11.85 -1.16
C THR A 141 17.30 11.24 -0.97
N ALA A 142 17.54 10.11 -1.61
CA ALA A 142 18.85 9.46 -1.69
C ALA A 142 19.33 9.49 -3.14
N ALA A 143 20.39 10.26 -3.40
CA ALA A 143 21.00 10.36 -4.74
C ALA A 143 21.85 9.13 -5.12
N ALA A 144 22.26 8.33 -4.12
CA ALA A 144 23.07 7.13 -4.27
C ALA A 144 22.30 5.89 -3.79
N ASN A 145 22.93 4.72 -3.88
CA ASN A 145 22.31 3.47 -3.44
C ASN A 145 21.93 3.61 -1.97
N MET A 146 20.71 3.24 -1.61
CA MET A 146 20.29 3.21 -0.22
C MET A 146 20.59 1.82 0.33
N THR A 147 21.71 1.69 1.04
CA THR A 147 22.18 0.43 1.61
C THR A 147 22.05 0.48 3.12
N ASN A 148 21.31 -0.46 3.71
CA ASN A 148 21.28 -0.66 5.15
C ASN A 148 21.64 -2.09 5.48
N ILE A 149 22.60 -2.25 6.37
CA ILE A 149 23.01 -3.54 6.92
C ILE A 149 22.91 -3.40 8.45
N GLY A 150 22.07 -4.23 9.09
CA GLY A 150 21.94 -4.27 10.54
C GLY A 150 20.99 -3.24 11.16
N THR A 151 21.41 -2.54 12.22
CA THR A 151 20.61 -1.79 13.23
C THR A 151 19.27 -1.23 12.75
N ALA A 152 18.20 -1.44 13.53
CA ALA A 152 16.85 -0.96 13.25
C ALA A 152 16.76 0.57 13.04
N THR A 153 15.89 1.00 12.14
CA THR A 153 15.49 2.40 11.94
C THR A 153 14.10 2.64 12.53
N THR A 154 13.95 3.68 13.36
CA THR A 154 12.63 4.13 13.83
C THR A 154 12.19 5.39 13.10
N ILE A 155 10.97 5.40 12.59
CA ILE A 155 10.33 6.56 11.97
C ILE A 155 9.15 6.99 12.83
N THR A 156 9.23 8.20 13.39
CA THR A 156 8.21 8.74 14.31
C THR A 156 7.41 9.86 13.65
N GLY A 157 6.09 9.79 13.73
CA GLY A 157 5.18 10.79 13.18
C GLY A 157 3.76 10.67 13.74
N VAL A 158 2.79 11.22 13.02
CA VAL A 158 1.36 11.11 13.31
C VAL A 158 0.65 10.28 12.24
N ALA A 159 -0.60 9.88 12.50
CA ALA A 159 -1.31 8.96 11.61
C ALA A 159 -1.47 9.50 10.18
N ASP A 160 -1.55 10.83 10.05
CA ASP A 160 -1.67 11.54 8.78
C ASP A 160 -0.31 11.92 8.15
N SER A 161 0.82 11.52 8.74
CA SER A 161 2.13 11.70 8.15
C SER A 161 2.28 10.75 6.95
N ILE A 162 2.73 11.30 5.82
CA ILE A 162 3.13 10.56 4.63
C ILE A 162 4.64 10.64 4.51
N VAL A 163 5.29 9.48 4.40
CA VAL A 163 6.73 9.34 4.28
C VAL A 163 7.06 8.75 2.93
N ILE A 164 7.89 9.44 2.16
CA ILE A 164 8.33 9.01 0.83
C ILE A 164 9.85 8.92 0.83
N PHE A 165 10.39 7.75 0.52
CA PHE A 165 11.80 7.56 0.23
C PHE A 165 11.98 7.57 -1.29
N GLN A 166 12.57 8.63 -1.83
CA GLN A 166 12.96 8.70 -3.23
C GLN A 166 14.41 8.23 -3.39
N VAL A 167 14.58 7.06 -3.97
CA VAL A 167 15.88 6.41 -4.17
C VAL A 167 16.22 6.47 -5.66
N ALA A 168 17.16 7.32 -6.04
CA ALA A 168 17.52 7.57 -7.44
C ALA A 168 18.25 6.38 -8.11
N THR A 169 18.68 5.40 -7.32
CA THR A 169 19.44 4.23 -7.76
C THR A 169 18.87 2.96 -7.11
N ALA A 170 19.71 2.01 -6.69
CA ALA A 170 19.25 0.77 -6.08
C ALA A 170 19.00 0.93 -4.56
N MET A 171 18.05 0.16 -4.04
CA MET A 171 17.82 0.00 -2.61
C MET A 171 18.25 -1.41 -2.19
N SER A 172 19.02 -1.54 -1.11
CA SER A 172 19.43 -2.82 -0.54
C SER A 172 19.31 -2.79 0.98
N MET A 173 18.54 -3.70 1.55
CA MET A 173 18.29 -3.79 2.99
C MET A 173 18.53 -5.21 3.46
N THR A 174 19.44 -5.39 4.40
CA THR A 174 19.84 -6.70 4.92
C THR A 174 19.78 -6.68 6.44
N ASP A 175 19.01 -7.61 7.01
CA ASP A 175 18.81 -7.78 8.47
C ASP A 175 18.40 -6.49 9.18
N HIS A 176 17.62 -5.67 8.45
CA HIS A 176 17.23 -4.34 8.89
C HIS A 176 15.75 -4.31 9.26
N ASP A 177 15.46 -3.67 10.38
CA ASP A 177 14.12 -3.49 10.88
C ASP A 177 13.69 -2.03 10.76
N ILE A 178 12.47 -1.77 10.28
CA ILE A 178 11.86 -0.45 10.23
C ILE A 178 10.66 -0.45 11.17
N THR A 179 10.80 0.28 12.26
CA THR A 179 9.72 0.51 13.23
C THR A 179 9.03 1.84 12.93
N LEU A 180 7.70 1.81 12.79
CA LEU A 180 6.87 3.01 12.66
C LEU A 180 6.24 3.35 14.02
N VAL A 181 6.37 4.59 14.45
CA VAL A 181 5.75 5.11 15.69
C VAL A 181 4.78 6.22 15.31
N GLY A 182 3.48 5.96 15.47
CA GLY A 182 2.42 6.91 15.19
C GLY A 182 2.08 7.09 13.71
N ILE A 183 2.84 6.49 12.79
CA ILE A 183 2.60 6.54 11.33
C ILE A 183 1.92 5.25 10.88
N LEU A 184 0.96 5.36 9.96
CA LEU A 184 0.34 4.18 9.34
C LEU A 184 1.27 3.58 8.27
N PRO A 185 1.44 2.24 8.22
CA PRO A 185 2.21 1.59 7.14
C PRO A 185 1.70 1.93 5.73
N SER A 186 0.42 2.30 5.58
CA SER A 186 -0.18 2.69 4.30
C SER A 186 0.35 4.02 3.77
N ASN A 187 1.02 4.80 4.63
CA ASN A 187 1.50 6.13 4.31
C ASN A 187 3.02 6.16 4.10
N VAL A 188 3.67 5.00 4.03
CA VAL A 188 5.11 4.87 3.79
C VAL A 188 5.35 4.32 2.39
N TYR A 189 6.11 5.05 1.58
CA TYR A 189 6.39 4.73 0.18
C TYR A 189 7.90 4.72 -0.08
N TYR A 190 8.37 3.73 -0.83
CA TYR A 190 9.74 3.64 -1.34
C TYR A 190 9.69 3.70 -2.86
N GLN A 191 9.97 4.88 -3.41
CA GLN A 191 10.06 5.11 -4.85
C GLN A 191 11.50 4.80 -5.29
N VAL A 192 11.73 3.62 -5.85
CA VAL A 192 13.07 3.14 -6.20
C VAL A 192 13.24 3.13 -7.72
N VAL A 193 14.24 3.86 -8.22
CA VAL A 193 14.50 3.99 -9.66
C VAL A 193 15.26 2.78 -10.23
N GLN A 194 16.03 2.03 -9.46
CA GLN A 194 16.64 0.78 -9.94
C GLN A 194 16.12 -0.42 -9.14
N ALA A 195 16.95 -1.46 -8.94
CA ALA A 195 16.53 -2.65 -8.20
C ALA A 195 16.29 -2.35 -6.72
N ALA A 196 15.38 -3.10 -6.12
CA ALA A 196 15.16 -3.13 -4.68
C ALA A 196 15.43 -4.54 -4.16
N THR A 197 16.32 -4.69 -3.18
CA THR A 197 16.65 -5.97 -2.56
C THR A 197 16.41 -5.89 -1.06
N ILE A 198 15.62 -6.80 -0.51
CA ILE A 198 15.32 -6.89 0.93
C ILE A 198 15.64 -8.32 1.39
N VAL A 199 16.49 -8.45 2.39
CA VAL A 199 17.00 -9.73 2.89
C VAL A 199 16.85 -9.80 4.40
N ASN A 200 16.30 -10.91 4.90
CA ASN A 200 16.44 -11.33 6.28
C ASN A 200 17.15 -12.70 6.33
N ASP A 201 18.41 -12.71 6.71
CA ASP A 201 19.26 -13.90 6.83
C ASP A 201 19.52 -14.29 8.30
N ASP A 202 19.02 -13.50 9.25
CA ASP A 202 19.21 -13.75 10.68
C ASP A 202 18.03 -14.48 11.36
N ALA A 203 18.18 -14.74 12.66
CA ALA A 203 17.16 -15.41 13.46
C ALA A 203 16.12 -14.46 14.07
N ALA A 204 16.22 -13.15 13.82
CA ALA A 204 15.37 -12.14 14.41
C ALA A 204 14.12 -11.88 13.57
N THR A 205 13.05 -11.47 14.25
CA THR A 205 11.88 -10.91 13.58
C THR A 205 12.19 -9.50 13.10
N ARG A 206 12.00 -9.26 11.81
CA ARG A 206 12.24 -7.98 11.12
C ARG A 206 10.96 -7.50 10.47
N SER A 207 10.77 -6.18 10.43
CA SER A 207 9.64 -5.54 9.77
C SER A 207 10.13 -4.56 8.70
N PHE A 208 9.47 -4.59 7.55
CA PHE A 208 9.69 -3.68 6.43
C PHE A 208 8.32 -3.17 5.92
N PRO A 209 7.69 -2.22 6.65
CA PRO A 209 6.36 -1.72 6.34
C PRO A 209 6.42 -0.70 5.20
N GLY A 210 5.35 -0.63 4.41
CA GLY A 210 5.19 0.37 3.35
C GLY A 210 4.98 -0.23 1.96
N THR A 211 5.04 0.61 0.94
CA THR A 211 4.90 0.19 -0.46
C THR A 211 6.19 0.50 -1.21
N VAL A 212 6.87 -0.54 -1.70
CA VAL A 212 7.97 -0.40 -2.65
C VAL A 212 7.40 -0.34 -4.05
N ILE A 213 7.73 0.72 -4.78
CA ILE A 213 7.32 0.90 -6.17
C ILE A 213 8.54 1.17 -7.04
N ASN A 214 8.59 0.49 -8.19
CA ASN A 214 9.61 0.66 -9.22
C ASN A 214 8.95 0.82 -10.60
N ASN A 215 9.49 1.70 -11.44
CA ASN A 215 8.99 1.98 -12.78
C ASN A 215 10.08 2.00 -13.86
N THR A 216 11.10 1.18 -13.73
CA THR A 216 12.28 1.30 -14.60
C THR A 216 12.65 -0.07 -15.15
N GLY A 217 12.62 -0.18 -16.48
CA GLY A 217 12.75 -1.46 -17.18
C GLY A 217 13.99 -2.28 -16.78
N ALA A 218 13.80 -3.60 -16.72
CA ALA A 218 14.77 -4.65 -16.39
C ALA A 218 15.30 -4.69 -14.94
N GLN A 219 14.80 -3.84 -14.05
CA GLN A 219 15.19 -3.84 -12.65
C GLN A 219 14.16 -4.58 -11.80
N ASP A 220 14.64 -5.46 -10.94
CA ASP A 220 13.81 -6.39 -10.19
C ASP A 220 13.67 -5.95 -8.73
N ILE A 221 12.51 -6.29 -8.17
CA ILE A 221 12.31 -6.28 -6.72
C ILE A 221 12.56 -7.71 -6.23
N ALA A 222 13.54 -7.88 -5.34
CA ALA A 222 13.90 -9.17 -4.76
C ALA A 222 13.72 -9.14 -3.24
N ILE A 223 13.06 -10.16 -2.72
CA ILE A 223 12.80 -10.36 -1.29
C ILE A 223 13.29 -11.76 -0.92
N THR A 224 14.17 -11.84 0.07
CA THR A 224 14.75 -13.10 0.52
C THR A 224 14.61 -13.25 2.04
N CYS A 225 14.08 -14.38 2.50
CA CYS A 225 14.10 -14.79 3.89
C CYS A 225 14.76 -16.17 3.98
N SER A 226 16.04 -16.18 4.37
CA SER A 226 16.87 -17.39 4.46
C SER A 226 17.18 -17.81 5.89
N GLY A 227 16.99 -16.90 6.86
CA GLY A 227 17.21 -17.16 8.27
C GLY A 227 16.07 -17.92 8.97
N ALA A 228 16.23 -18.13 10.28
CA ALA A 228 15.19 -18.72 11.14
C ALA A 228 14.18 -17.66 11.66
N GLY A 229 14.45 -16.37 11.43
CA GLY A 229 13.61 -15.26 11.87
C GLY A 229 12.37 -15.05 11.01
N SER A 230 11.48 -14.17 11.45
CA SER A 230 10.32 -13.76 10.64
C SER A 230 10.62 -12.46 9.90
N LEU A 231 10.14 -12.29 8.68
CA LEU A 231 10.19 -11.03 7.95
C LEU A 231 8.75 -10.61 7.59
N ASP A 232 8.30 -9.50 8.15
CA ASP A 232 7.02 -8.89 7.82
C ASP A 232 7.22 -7.77 6.80
N VAL A 233 6.68 -7.92 5.61
CA VAL A 233 6.84 -6.96 4.51
C VAL A 233 5.51 -6.32 4.09
N GLY A 234 5.57 -5.12 3.55
CA GLY A 234 4.42 -4.45 2.96
C GLY A 234 4.09 -4.89 1.53
N ARG A 235 4.00 -3.92 0.59
CA ARG A 235 3.61 -4.14 -0.81
C ARG A 235 4.78 -3.94 -1.78
N PHE A 236 4.72 -4.65 -2.91
CA PHE A 236 5.73 -4.60 -3.96
C PHE A 236 5.11 -4.45 -5.34
N ILE A 237 5.36 -3.30 -5.96
CA ILE A 237 4.78 -2.91 -7.23
C ILE A 237 5.92 -2.66 -8.23
N SER A 238 6.08 -3.54 -9.20
CA SER A 238 7.00 -3.35 -10.33
C SER A 238 6.19 -3.06 -11.60
N LEU A 239 6.26 -1.82 -12.08
CA LEU A 239 5.51 -1.36 -13.25
C LEU A 239 6.18 -1.72 -14.58
N GLN A 240 7.45 -2.14 -14.55
CA GLN A 240 8.20 -2.50 -15.75
C GLN A 240 9.11 -3.72 -15.59
N GLY A 241 9.27 -4.28 -14.39
CA GLY A 241 10.22 -5.36 -14.10
C GLY A 241 9.56 -6.60 -13.50
N LYS A 242 10.36 -7.36 -12.76
CA LYS A 242 9.94 -8.58 -12.07
C LYS A 242 9.87 -8.38 -10.56
N VAL A 243 9.12 -9.26 -9.90
CA VAL A 243 9.14 -9.40 -8.44
C VAL A 243 9.51 -10.85 -8.12
N SER A 244 10.58 -11.04 -7.35
CA SER A 244 11.01 -12.36 -6.90
C SER A 244 10.96 -12.42 -5.38
N VAL A 245 10.32 -13.46 -4.85
CA VAL A 245 10.17 -13.70 -3.42
C VAL A 245 10.69 -15.10 -3.12
N THR A 246 11.68 -15.19 -2.26
CA THR A 246 12.32 -16.45 -1.87
C THR A 246 12.30 -16.59 -0.36
N GLN A 247 11.72 -17.66 0.15
CA GLN A 247 11.80 -18.10 1.53
C GLN A 247 12.47 -19.47 1.52
N SER A 248 13.71 -19.56 2.00
CA SER A 248 14.48 -20.82 1.99
C SER A 248 14.84 -21.30 3.40
N GLY A 249 14.62 -20.47 4.42
CA GLY A 249 14.87 -20.81 5.83
C GLY A 249 13.64 -21.32 6.56
N ALA A 250 13.82 -21.71 7.82
CA ALA A 250 12.74 -22.08 8.75
C ALA A 250 11.93 -20.86 9.23
N GLY A 251 12.37 -19.65 8.88
CA GLY A 251 11.70 -18.39 9.13
C GLY A 251 10.32 -18.30 8.49
N THR A 252 9.56 -17.26 8.83
CA THR A 252 8.27 -16.95 8.20
C THR A 252 8.39 -15.68 7.38
N LEU A 253 7.89 -15.68 6.15
CA LEU A 253 7.73 -14.45 5.37
C LEU A 253 6.25 -14.06 5.37
N GLY A 254 5.92 -12.98 6.07
CA GLY A 254 4.57 -12.44 6.20
C GLY A 254 4.37 -11.21 5.32
N PHE A 255 3.26 -11.16 4.57
CA PHE A 255 2.84 -9.94 3.90
C PHE A 255 1.80 -9.21 4.74
N VAL A 256 2.21 -8.12 5.39
CA VAL A 256 1.35 -7.28 6.19
C VAL A 256 0.67 -6.26 5.29
N MET A 257 -0.61 -6.49 5.00
CA MET A 257 -1.43 -5.47 4.35
C MET A 257 -1.60 -4.30 5.32
N PRO A 258 -1.20 -3.07 4.96
CA PRO A 258 -1.45 -1.92 5.80
C PRO A 258 -2.93 -1.83 6.17
N ALA A 259 -3.23 -1.79 7.46
CA ALA A 259 -4.57 -1.51 7.96
C ALA A 259 -5.00 -0.11 7.46
N GLY A 260 -5.70 -0.07 6.33
CA GLY A 260 -6.07 1.18 5.64
C GLY A 260 -5.98 1.10 4.13
N GLY A 261 -5.14 0.21 3.56
CA GLY A 261 -5.41 -0.22 2.20
C GLY A 261 -6.68 -1.06 2.22
N ALA A 262 -7.56 -0.89 1.24
CA ALA A 262 -8.68 -1.79 1.09
C ALA A 262 -8.11 -3.22 1.19
N ALA A 263 -8.42 -3.93 2.28
CA ALA A 263 -8.43 -5.38 2.22
C ALA A 263 -9.12 -5.73 0.89
N PRO A 264 -8.77 -6.81 0.16
CA PRO A 264 -9.71 -7.34 -0.84
C PRO A 264 -11.05 -7.30 -0.13
N PHE A 265 -11.99 -6.44 -0.57
CA PHE A 265 -12.97 -5.87 0.35
C PHE A 265 -13.76 -7.03 0.93
N THR A 266 -13.31 -7.56 2.06
CA THR A 266 -14.01 -8.51 2.88
C THR A 266 -14.91 -7.52 3.56
N PRO A 267 -16.18 -7.42 3.15
CA PRO A 267 -17.10 -6.59 3.87
C PRO A 267 -17.03 -7.20 5.25
N GLY A 268 -16.41 -6.50 6.22
CA GLY A 268 -16.73 -6.76 7.61
C GLY A 268 -18.25 -6.79 7.62
N CYS A 269 -18.85 -7.81 8.23
CA CYS A 269 -20.29 -8.09 8.18
C CYS A 269 -21.10 -6.87 8.63
N THR A 270 -21.26 -5.92 7.73
CA THR A 270 -21.77 -4.58 7.95
C THR A 270 -22.99 -4.41 7.06
N ASP A 271 -23.69 -3.31 7.22
CA ASP A 271 -24.97 -3.02 6.58
C ASP A 271 -24.91 -2.80 5.06
N GLY A 272 -23.91 -3.36 4.37
CA GLY A 272 -23.62 -3.20 2.94
C GLY A 272 -22.98 -1.85 2.59
N LEU A 273 -22.11 -1.81 1.60
CA LEU A 273 -21.59 -0.56 1.05
C LEU A 273 -21.52 -0.59 -0.47
N PHE A 274 -21.36 0.60 -1.05
CA PHE A 274 -21.28 0.81 -2.48
C PHE A 274 -19.92 1.41 -2.84
N TYR A 275 -19.27 0.87 -3.87
CA TYR A 275 -17.99 1.35 -4.36
C TYR A 275 -17.87 1.17 -5.90
N PRO A 276 -17.08 2.03 -6.57
CA PRO A 276 -16.51 3.27 -6.04
C PRO A 276 -17.59 4.33 -5.76
N SER A 277 -17.37 5.20 -4.78
CA SER A 277 -18.24 6.36 -4.51
C SER A 277 -17.37 7.61 -4.35
N PRO A 278 -17.37 8.57 -5.30
CA PRO A 278 -18.24 8.61 -6.49
C PRO A 278 -17.99 7.48 -7.49
N ALA A 279 -19.04 6.98 -8.13
CA ALA A 279 -18.95 6.07 -9.26
C ALA A 279 -18.57 6.86 -10.51
N THR A 280 -17.39 6.57 -11.07
CA THR A 280 -16.81 7.27 -12.23
C THR A 280 -16.78 6.42 -13.51
N GLY A 281 -17.44 5.26 -13.52
CA GLY A 281 -17.40 4.32 -14.63
C GLY A 281 -18.78 3.77 -14.97
N ALA A 282 -18.80 2.79 -15.87
CA ALA A 282 -20.04 2.13 -16.32
C ALA A 282 -20.62 1.17 -15.27
N THR A 283 -19.85 0.77 -14.27
CA THR A 283 -20.27 -0.20 -13.26
C THR A 283 -19.93 0.26 -11.85
N GLY A 284 -20.90 0.12 -10.95
CA GLY A 284 -20.72 0.20 -9.51
C GLY A 284 -21.00 -1.14 -8.84
N THR A 285 -20.43 -1.37 -7.66
CA THR A 285 -20.56 -2.63 -6.92
C THR A 285 -21.09 -2.38 -5.52
N PHE A 286 -22.13 -3.12 -5.15
CA PHE A 286 -22.55 -3.28 -3.77
C PHE A 286 -21.85 -4.49 -3.17
N ALA A 287 -21.30 -4.33 -1.97
CA ALA A 287 -20.76 -5.45 -1.21
C ALA A 287 -21.37 -5.50 0.19
N TYR A 288 -21.79 -6.69 0.59
CA TYR A 288 -22.58 -6.95 1.80
C TYR A 288 -22.35 -8.38 2.28
N CYS A 289 -22.88 -8.71 3.46
CA CYS A 289 -22.83 -10.08 3.98
C CYS A 289 -24.23 -10.66 4.20
N MET A 290 -24.33 -11.96 3.93
CA MET A 290 -25.48 -12.80 4.17
C MET A 290 -25.17 -13.73 5.34
N GLU A 291 -25.95 -13.66 6.43
CA GLU A 291 -25.77 -14.55 7.59
C GLU A 291 -26.08 -16.02 7.25
N SER A 292 -27.04 -16.23 6.35
CA SER A 292 -27.38 -17.53 5.78
C SER A 292 -27.79 -17.35 4.32
N ALA A 293 -27.93 -18.45 3.57
CA ALA A 293 -28.40 -18.38 2.19
C ALA A 293 -29.82 -17.79 2.10
N GLY A 294 -30.07 -17.01 1.05
CA GLY A 294 -31.36 -16.36 0.82
C GLY A 294 -31.32 -15.35 -0.32
N ASP A 295 -32.30 -14.46 -0.32
CA ASP A 295 -32.46 -13.42 -1.34
C ASP A 295 -32.02 -12.05 -0.83
N VAL A 296 -31.37 -11.27 -1.68
CA VAL A 296 -31.05 -9.87 -1.45
C VAL A 296 -31.76 -8.99 -2.47
N LYS A 297 -32.34 -7.89 -1.97
CA LYS A 297 -33.04 -6.89 -2.76
C LYS A 297 -32.35 -5.55 -2.55
N ILE A 298 -31.79 -5.01 -3.61
CA ILE A 298 -31.19 -3.68 -3.61
C ILE A 298 -32.14 -2.75 -4.36
N ARG A 299 -32.50 -1.64 -3.71
CA ARG A 299 -33.36 -0.60 -4.28
C ARG A 299 -32.58 0.69 -4.28
N ILE A 300 -32.43 1.29 -5.46
CA ILE A 300 -31.74 2.56 -5.67
C ILE A 300 -32.77 3.60 -6.04
N TYR A 301 -32.77 4.71 -5.34
CA TYR A 301 -33.67 5.84 -5.51
C TYR A 301 -32.89 7.09 -5.91
N ASN A 302 -33.50 7.96 -6.71
CA ASN A 302 -32.96 9.30 -6.94
C ASN A 302 -33.20 10.22 -5.72
N VAL A 303 -32.74 11.48 -5.79
CA VAL A 303 -32.92 12.44 -4.69
C VAL A 303 -34.37 12.84 -4.40
N ILE A 304 -35.30 12.65 -5.35
CA ILE A 304 -36.73 12.91 -5.15
C ILE A 304 -37.49 11.69 -4.64
N GLY A 305 -36.84 10.53 -4.50
CA GLY A 305 -37.41 9.30 -3.96
C GLY A 305 -37.98 8.35 -4.99
N ASP A 306 -37.83 8.60 -6.30
CA ASP A 306 -38.25 7.66 -7.33
C ASP A 306 -37.27 6.50 -7.45
N LEU A 307 -37.80 5.30 -7.67
CA LEU A 307 -37.01 4.09 -7.88
C LEU A 307 -36.29 4.16 -9.23
N ALA A 308 -34.97 4.25 -9.20
CA ALA A 308 -34.12 4.28 -10.39
C ALA A 308 -33.67 2.88 -10.83
N VAL A 309 -33.31 2.01 -9.88
CA VAL A 309 -32.81 0.65 -10.18
C VAL A 309 -33.32 -0.35 -9.15
N LYS A 310 -33.58 -1.57 -9.63
CA LYS A 310 -34.00 -2.72 -8.84
C LYS A 310 -33.06 -3.90 -9.12
N ILE A 311 -32.47 -4.47 -8.07
CA ILE A 311 -31.66 -5.70 -8.13
C ILE A 311 -32.28 -6.71 -7.17
N ASP A 312 -32.51 -7.93 -7.63
CA ASP A 312 -33.02 -9.05 -6.85
C ASP A 312 -32.12 -10.27 -7.16
N ASP A 313 -31.26 -10.67 -6.21
CA ASP A 313 -30.33 -11.79 -6.38
C ASP A 313 -30.56 -12.86 -5.31
N ALA A 314 -30.39 -14.14 -5.67
CA ALA A 314 -30.24 -15.22 -4.70
C ALA A 314 -28.75 -15.41 -4.37
N LYS A 315 -28.39 -15.42 -3.08
CA LYS A 315 -27.01 -15.48 -2.60
C LYS A 315 -26.82 -16.55 -1.53
N SER A 316 -25.63 -17.15 -1.50
CA SER A 316 -25.20 -18.04 -0.41
C SER A 316 -24.85 -17.26 0.86
N ALA A 317 -24.64 -17.97 1.97
CA ALA A 317 -24.09 -17.37 3.18
C ALA A 317 -22.67 -16.83 2.95
N GLY A 318 -22.27 -15.80 3.70
CA GLY A 318 -20.96 -15.17 3.63
C GLY A 318 -20.94 -13.82 2.93
N SER A 319 -19.76 -13.41 2.50
CA SER A 319 -19.54 -12.16 1.75
C SER A 319 -20.09 -12.26 0.34
N GLN A 320 -20.80 -11.23 -0.10
CA GLN A 320 -21.49 -11.19 -1.38
C GLN A 320 -21.35 -9.84 -2.06
N THR A 321 -21.44 -9.85 -3.39
CA THR A 321 -21.46 -8.64 -4.21
C THR A 321 -22.60 -8.67 -5.23
N SER A 322 -23.09 -7.47 -5.58
CA SER A 322 -24.03 -7.27 -6.68
C SER A 322 -23.62 -6.02 -7.48
N THR A 323 -23.63 -6.11 -8.80
CA THR A 323 -23.21 -5.04 -9.69
C THR A 323 -24.40 -4.24 -10.20
N VAL A 324 -24.20 -2.95 -10.45
CA VAL A 324 -25.16 -2.06 -11.12
C VAL A 324 -24.49 -1.33 -12.28
N ASP A 325 -25.21 -1.22 -13.39
CA ASP A 325 -24.82 -0.39 -14.52
C ASP A 325 -25.05 1.08 -14.19
N THR A 326 -23.99 1.78 -13.80
CA THR A 326 -24.01 3.21 -13.48
C THR A 326 -23.99 4.08 -14.73
N ALA A 327 -23.64 3.56 -15.92
CA ALA A 327 -23.72 4.33 -17.17
C ALA A 327 -25.15 4.75 -17.52
N ARG A 328 -26.14 4.02 -17.00
CA ARG A 328 -27.58 4.30 -17.19
C ARG A 328 -28.17 5.24 -16.14
N LEU A 329 -27.39 5.64 -15.14
CA LEU A 329 -27.77 6.63 -14.14
C LEU A 329 -27.28 8.00 -14.58
N ALA A 330 -28.08 9.06 -14.39
CA ALA A 330 -27.60 10.43 -14.61
C ALA A 330 -26.56 10.82 -13.53
N PRO A 331 -25.64 11.76 -13.80
CA PRO A 331 -24.75 12.28 -12.76
C PRO A 331 -25.56 12.90 -11.61
N GLY A 332 -25.24 12.53 -10.37
CA GLY A 332 -26.02 12.99 -9.21
C GLY A 332 -25.84 12.14 -7.95
N VAL A 333 -26.63 12.45 -6.92
CA VAL A 333 -26.67 11.69 -5.67
C VAL A 333 -27.81 10.67 -5.74
N TYR A 334 -27.53 9.44 -5.32
CA TYR A 334 -28.51 8.37 -5.23
C TYR A 334 -28.58 7.83 -3.81
N LEU A 335 -29.78 7.40 -3.43
CA LEU A 335 -30.06 6.75 -2.16
C LEU A 335 -30.25 5.25 -2.41
N TYR A 336 -29.86 4.40 -1.46
CA TYR A 336 -30.12 2.97 -1.57
C TYR A 336 -30.46 2.32 -0.25
N ILE A 337 -31.16 1.19 -0.37
CA ILE A 337 -31.57 0.31 0.72
C ILE A 337 -31.26 -1.13 0.29
N LEU A 338 -30.64 -1.91 1.18
CA LEU A 338 -30.52 -3.36 1.06
C LEU A 338 -31.51 -4.05 1.98
N GLU A 339 -32.29 -4.98 1.43
CA GLU A 339 -33.14 -5.89 2.17
C GLU A 339 -32.65 -7.32 1.94
N ARG A 340 -32.43 -8.07 3.02
CA ARG A 340 -31.99 -9.48 2.98
C ARG A 340 -33.12 -10.32 3.55
N SER A 341 -33.54 -11.33 2.80
CA SER A 341 -34.51 -12.34 3.22
C SER A 341 -33.81 -13.69 3.26
N TYR A 342 -33.73 -14.30 4.43
CA TYR A 342 -33.03 -15.57 4.61
C TYR A 342 -34.01 -16.75 4.46
N ASN A 343 -33.50 -17.91 4.05
CA ASN A 343 -34.31 -19.12 3.90
C ASN A 343 -34.98 -19.56 5.22
N GLY A 344 -34.44 -19.16 6.37
CA GLY A 344 -35.04 -19.35 7.70
C GLY A 344 -36.17 -18.38 8.05
N GLY A 345 -36.62 -17.54 7.11
CA GLY A 345 -37.73 -16.58 7.32
C GLY A 345 -37.30 -15.23 7.92
N ASN A 346 -36.10 -15.14 8.48
CA ASN A 346 -35.55 -13.88 9.01
C ASN A 346 -35.37 -12.86 7.88
N LYS A 347 -35.67 -11.59 8.19
CA LYS A 347 -35.46 -10.47 7.27
C LYS A 347 -34.70 -9.36 7.97
N THR A 348 -33.74 -8.77 7.27
CA THR A 348 -33.02 -7.57 7.74
C THR A 348 -33.06 -6.50 6.66
N ARG A 349 -33.12 -5.23 7.08
CA ARG A 349 -33.16 -4.08 6.19
C ARG A 349 -32.12 -3.07 6.66
N SER A 350 -31.28 -2.60 5.75
CA SER A 350 -30.28 -1.57 6.05
C SER A 350 -30.96 -0.22 6.28
N LYS A 351 -30.26 0.69 6.97
CA LYS A 351 -30.60 2.11 6.92
C LYS A 351 -30.45 2.63 5.47
N VAL A 352 -31.10 3.76 5.17
CA VAL A 352 -30.91 4.47 3.90
C VAL A 352 -29.47 4.98 3.84
N LYS A 353 -28.77 4.66 2.77
CA LYS A 353 -27.41 5.12 2.49
C LYS A 353 -27.37 5.88 1.18
N LYS A 354 -26.28 6.61 0.92
CA LYS A 354 -26.11 7.40 -0.29
C LYS A 354 -24.82 7.08 -1.03
N PHE A 355 -24.82 7.26 -2.34
CA PHE A 355 -23.62 7.30 -3.17
C PHE A 355 -23.76 8.38 -4.25
N VAL A 356 -22.66 8.69 -4.92
CA VAL A 356 -22.62 9.71 -5.99
C VAL A 356 -22.25 9.04 -7.31
N VAL A 357 -22.86 9.45 -8.41
CA VAL A 357 -22.48 9.09 -9.79
C VAL A 357 -21.90 10.32 -10.47
N LYS A 358 -20.75 10.16 -11.13
CA LYS A 358 -20.06 11.20 -11.89
C LYS A 358 -19.62 10.60 -13.23
N HIS A 359 -20.22 11.02 -14.34
CA HIS A 359 -19.76 10.66 -15.68
C HIS A 359 -18.69 11.61 -16.21
#